data_AF-A0A3M4W2R9-F1
#
_entry.id   AF-A0A3M4W2R9-F1
#
_cell.length_a   1.000
_cell.length_b   1.000
_cell.length_c   1.000
_cell.angle_alpha   90.00
_cell.angle_beta   90.00
_cell.angle_gamma   90.00
#
_symmetry.space_group_name_H-M   'P 1'
#
loop_
_entity.id
_entity.type
_entity.pdbx_description
1 polymer ?
#
loop_
_entity_poly.entity_id
_entity_poly.type
_entity_poly.pdbx_seq_one_letter_code
_entity_poly.pdbx_strand_id
1 'polypeptide(L)'
;MNSRYRLALALLGSVSLPALALEQPMPDVSVTSLNCQLPGSAPAAKSGQDLFDLYSWQMFIALNWPVTDGQRGVPDCSKKPGDAGYTVWQSYKNVSEIFPADGSNPGPWNTPLTGRNLGMINISALKNTGVLQAVDQAVGGWLIDQRGNPTYYDISANEVSYTYIVANNFYNANVVSKASNISFPNGVIEVKSSWRILTPADNASRYLTVHSQVDLFDDQGKPTGAVADAYLGLVGLHIITKVQGYPQWIWSTFEQVDNVPPKKESGGQWIDNPAPGINYSYFNPHAEPASLNQSPCDWQTQDNKMVCVPKAGTTFQTPNPLNRVTPIALSTELINKGFQLNPGLQQSALKYYQLVTTQRPFNPNNPGNPLGQPTPALSANVTMESYIQANSSCMACHSMATPVGSPYKADFSYMFKFAQPAAQGAKDEK
;
A
#
# COMPACT_ATOMS: atom_id res chain seq x y z
N MET A 1 69.11 54.25 -43.35
CA MET A 1 70.06 53.75 -42.33
C MET A 1 69.27 53.36 -41.09
N ASN A 2 69.75 52.40 -40.30
CA ASN A 2 68.89 51.65 -39.37
C ASN A 2 68.56 52.44 -38.09
N SER A 3 67.30 52.36 -37.66
CA SER A 3 66.90 52.55 -36.27
C SER A 3 66.47 51.22 -35.65
N ARG A 4 66.67 51.05 -34.34
CA ARG A 4 66.39 49.82 -33.59
C ARG A 4 65.00 49.92 -32.96
N TYR A 5 64.24 48.83 -32.88
CA TYR A 5 63.37 48.58 -31.73
C TYR A 5 63.26 47.09 -31.38
N ARG A 6 62.72 46.83 -30.18
CA ARG A 6 62.83 45.55 -29.45
C ARG A 6 61.70 44.60 -29.86
N LEU A 7 62.01 43.31 -30.00
CA LEU A 7 60.98 42.27 -30.06
C LEU A 7 60.56 41.87 -28.64
N ALA A 8 59.27 41.83 -28.36
CA ALA A 8 58.72 41.38 -27.08
C ALA A 8 58.29 39.91 -27.17
N LEU A 9 58.45 39.17 -26.08
CA LEU A 9 58.06 37.76 -26.02
C LEU A 9 56.55 37.66 -25.73
N ALA A 10 55.79 37.04 -26.62
CA ALA A 10 54.36 36.78 -26.43
C ALA A 10 54.13 35.32 -26.02
N LEU A 11 53.62 35.09 -24.81
CA LEU A 11 53.13 33.77 -24.41
C LEU A 11 51.75 33.53 -25.01
N LEU A 12 51.63 32.53 -25.86
CA LEU A 12 50.34 31.99 -26.30
C LEU A 12 49.82 31.02 -25.23
N GLY A 13 48.89 31.48 -24.40
CA GLY A 13 48.18 30.64 -23.44
C GLY A 13 47.18 29.73 -24.15
N SER A 14 47.33 28.42 -24.00
CA SER A 14 46.41 27.42 -24.56
C SER A 14 45.10 27.36 -23.76
N VAL A 15 44.03 27.92 -24.30
CA VAL A 15 42.68 27.80 -23.72
C VAL A 15 42.12 26.40 -24.03
N SER A 16 42.17 25.50 -23.06
CA SER A 16 41.46 24.22 -23.12
C SER A 16 39.96 24.45 -22.94
N LEU A 17 39.18 24.18 -23.99
CA LEU A 17 37.72 24.09 -23.88
C LEU A 17 37.34 22.98 -22.89
N PRO A 18 36.33 23.18 -22.03
CA PRO A 18 35.81 22.10 -21.20
C PRO A 18 35.21 21.02 -22.12
N ALA A 19 35.53 19.77 -21.84
CA ALA A 19 34.96 18.66 -22.59
C ALA A 19 33.42 18.66 -22.42
N LEU A 20 32.69 18.54 -23.53
CA LEU A 20 31.27 18.18 -23.48
C LEU A 20 31.16 16.86 -22.72
N ALA A 21 30.42 16.85 -21.62
CA ALA A 21 30.06 15.61 -20.96
C ALA A 21 29.23 14.80 -21.96
N LEU A 22 29.72 13.62 -22.36
CA LEU A 22 28.84 12.67 -23.02
C LEU A 22 27.72 12.35 -22.03
N GLU A 23 26.47 12.55 -22.47
CA GLU A 23 25.34 11.93 -21.82
C GLU A 23 25.61 10.43 -21.76
N GLN A 24 25.76 9.88 -20.55
CA GLN A 24 25.81 8.44 -20.40
C GLN A 24 24.50 7.89 -20.96
N PRO A 25 24.50 6.91 -21.87
CA PRO A 25 23.27 6.32 -22.34
C PRO A 25 22.52 5.81 -21.11
N MET A 26 21.25 6.23 -20.97
CA MET A 26 20.39 5.71 -19.90
C MET A 26 20.48 4.18 -19.95
N PRO A 27 20.61 3.50 -18.79
CA PRO A 27 20.68 2.04 -18.78
C PRO A 27 19.43 1.52 -19.50
N ASP A 28 19.65 0.75 -20.56
CA ASP A 28 18.57 0.26 -21.41
C ASP A 28 17.59 -0.51 -20.53
N VAL A 29 16.37 0.02 -20.37
CA VAL A 29 15.36 -0.52 -19.45
C VAL A 29 14.74 -1.72 -20.15
N SER A 30 15.55 -2.79 -20.18
CA SER A 30 15.31 -4.03 -20.91
C SER A 30 13.87 -4.46 -20.75
N VAL A 31 13.16 -4.53 -21.87
CA VAL A 31 11.70 -4.61 -21.94
C VAL A 31 11.20 -5.71 -21.02
N THR A 32 10.66 -5.31 -19.86
CA THR A 32 10.26 -6.25 -18.81
C THR A 32 9.13 -7.12 -19.34
N SER A 33 9.43 -8.38 -19.63
CA SER A 33 8.44 -9.35 -20.08
C SER A 33 7.40 -9.52 -18.99
N LEU A 34 6.20 -9.02 -19.26
CA LEU A 34 5.07 -9.11 -18.34
C LEU A 34 4.74 -10.59 -18.12
N ASN A 35 4.65 -11.00 -16.86
CA ASN A 35 4.39 -12.37 -16.47
C ASN A 35 3.10 -12.43 -15.63
N CYS A 36 2.25 -13.40 -15.94
CA CYS A 36 1.05 -13.72 -15.16
C CYS A 36 1.39 -14.40 -13.83
N GLN A 37 2.55 -15.06 -13.73
CA GLN A 37 3.01 -15.76 -12.55
C GLN A 37 3.82 -14.85 -11.61
N LEU A 38 3.66 -15.08 -10.31
CA LEU A 38 4.44 -14.42 -9.26
C LEU A 38 5.94 -14.76 -9.41
N PRO A 39 6.86 -13.82 -9.12
CA PRO A 39 8.30 -14.10 -9.10
C PRO A 39 8.64 -15.17 -8.04
N GLY A 40 9.19 -16.30 -8.49
CA GLY A 40 9.43 -17.49 -7.64
C GLY A 40 10.48 -17.33 -6.52
N SER A 41 11.24 -16.23 -6.51
CA SER A 41 12.17 -15.88 -5.44
C SER A 41 12.38 -14.36 -5.37
N ALA A 42 12.49 -13.82 -4.16
CA ALA A 42 12.95 -12.44 -3.97
C ALA A 42 14.47 -12.30 -4.25
N PRO A 43 14.98 -11.09 -4.49
CA PRO A 43 16.41 -10.80 -4.54
C PRO A 43 17.14 -11.20 -3.23
N ALA A 44 18.47 -11.12 -3.22
CA ALA A 44 19.24 -11.32 -1.99
C ALA A 44 19.12 -10.10 -1.06
N ALA A 45 19.21 -10.28 0.27
CA ALA A 45 18.91 -9.20 1.23
C ALA A 45 19.80 -7.95 1.09
N LYS A 46 21.00 -8.13 0.51
CA LYS A 46 21.98 -7.08 0.25
C LYS A 46 21.99 -6.58 -1.21
N SER A 47 21.01 -7.00 -2.03
CA SER A 47 20.78 -6.47 -3.37
C SER A 47 20.33 -5.00 -3.34
N GLY A 48 20.60 -4.31 -4.45
CA GLY A 48 20.17 -2.92 -4.67
C GLY A 48 18.65 -2.73 -4.61
N GLN A 49 18.23 -1.49 -4.37
CA GLN A 49 16.81 -1.12 -4.27
C GLN A 49 16.05 -1.41 -5.57
N ASP A 50 16.69 -1.14 -6.71
CA ASP A 50 16.25 -1.41 -8.07
C ASP A 50 15.81 -2.87 -8.30
N LEU A 51 16.53 -3.85 -7.75
CA LEU A 51 16.18 -5.26 -7.88
C LEU A 51 14.95 -5.65 -7.03
N PHE A 52 14.79 -5.02 -5.85
CA PHE A 52 13.59 -5.18 -5.04
C PHE A 52 12.38 -4.46 -5.65
N ASP A 53 12.60 -3.31 -6.28
CA ASP A 53 11.56 -2.54 -6.94
C ASP A 53 11.08 -3.22 -8.23
N LEU A 54 11.97 -3.87 -8.98
CA LEU A 54 11.63 -4.75 -10.08
C LEU A 54 10.82 -5.97 -9.60
N TYR A 55 11.22 -6.62 -8.51
CA TYR A 55 10.47 -7.71 -7.89
C TYR A 55 9.06 -7.28 -7.45
N SER A 56 8.95 -6.10 -6.82
CA SER A 56 7.67 -5.49 -6.43
C SER A 56 6.76 -5.23 -7.63
N TRP A 57 7.30 -4.73 -8.74
CA TRP A 57 6.53 -4.57 -9.97
C TRP A 57 6.11 -5.91 -10.58
N GLN A 58 6.97 -6.94 -10.56
CA GLN A 58 6.59 -8.29 -11.01
C GLN A 58 5.45 -8.85 -10.15
N MET A 59 5.50 -8.70 -8.82
CA MET A 59 4.39 -9.02 -7.91
C MET A 59 3.12 -8.25 -8.27
N PHE A 60 3.23 -6.93 -8.48
CA PHE A 60 2.09 -6.07 -8.83
C PHE A 60 1.43 -6.43 -10.17
N ILE A 61 2.21 -6.76 -11.20
CA ILE A 61 1.67 -7.19 -12.50
C ILE A 61 1.01 -8.57 -12.41
N ALA A 62 1.63 -9.55 -11.74
CA ALA A 62 1.06 -10.89 -11.58
C ALA A 62 -0.22 -10.88 -10.72
N LEU A 63 -0.24 -10.12 -9.62
CA LEU A 63 -1.43 -9.95 -8.78
C LEU A 63 -2.56 -9.19 -9.49
N ASN A 64 -2.22 -8.26 -10.40
CA ASN A 64 -3.19 -7.54 -11.22
C ASN A 64 -3.48 -8.20 -12.58
N TRP A 65 -3.02 -9.43 -12.80
CA TRP A 65 -3.45 -10.22 -13.95
C TRP A 65 -4.92 -10.62 -13.78
N PRO A 66 -5.73 -10.69 -14.84
CA PRO A 66 -7.08 -11.26 -14.77
C PRO A 66 -7.07 -12.67 -14.17
N VAL A 67 -8.03 -12.97 -13.30
CA VAL A 67 -8.18 -14.28 -12.67
C VAL A 67 -8.85 -15.30 -13.60
N THR A 68 -8.52 -16.57 -13.40
CA THR A 68 -9.25 -17.71 -13.97
C THR A 68 -10.61 -17.84 -13.26
N ASP A 69 -11.68 -17.98 -14.03
CA ASP A 69 -13.03 -18.03 -13.46
C ASP A 69 -13.22 -19.24 -12.52
N GLY A 70 -13.91 -19.02 -11.40
CA GLY A 70 -14.07 -20.00 -10.32
C GLY A 70 -12.80 -20.41 -9.57
N GLN A 71 -11.61 -19.88 -9.90
CA GLN A 71 -10.32 -20.27 -9.31
C GLN A 71 -9.63 -19.06 -8.65
N ARG A 72 -10.02 -18.76 -7.40
CA ARG A 72 -9.48 -17.63 -6.64
C ARG A 72 -7.96 -17.72 -6.51
N GLY A 73 -7.29 -16.65 -6.88
CA GLY A 73 -5.83 -16.52 -6.83
C GLY A 73 -5.07 -17.10 -8.02
N VAL A 74 -5.73 -17.74 -8.99
CA VAL A 74 -5.08 -18.36 -10.14
C VAL A 74 -5.15 -17.43 -11.37
N PRO A 75 -4.02 -16.94 -11.91
CA PRO A 75 -4.02 -16.06 -13.07
C PRO A 75 -4.47 -16.77 -14.35
N ASP A 76 -5.33 -16.13 -15.13
CA ASP A 76 -5.63 -16.54 -16.50
C ASP A 76 -4.53 -16.04 -17.44
N CYS A 77 -3.49 -16.87 -17.61
CA CYS A 77 -2.36 -16.57 -18.49
C CYS A 77 -2.70 -16.57 -20.00
N SER A 78 -3.96 -16.82 -20.40
CA SER A 78 -4.41 -16.60 -21.79
C SER A 78 -4.81 -15.13 -22.04
N LYS A 79 -5.21 -14.43 -20.97
CA LYS A 79 -5.53 -13.00 -20.95
C LYS A 79 -4.28 -12.13 -20.71
N LYS A 80 -4.46 -10.81 -20.78
CA LYS A 80 -3.46 -9.76 -20.57
C LYS A 80 -3.95 -8.76 -19.52
N PRO A 81 -3.05 -7.98 -18.89
CA PRO A 81 -3.44 -6.91 -17.99
C PRO A 81 -4.32 -5.88 -18.71
N GLY A 82 -5.49 -5.57 -18.14
CA GLY A 82 -6.50 -4.70 -18.76
C GLY A 82 -7.64 -5.43 -19.47
N ASP A 83 -7.54 -6.74 -19.71
CA ASP A 83 -8.69 -7.54 -20.14
C ASP A 83 -9.75 -7.62 -19.02
N ALA A 84 -11.02 -7.74 -19.39
CA ALA A 84 -12.14 -7.67 -18.46
C ALA A 84 -12.22 -8.87 -17.49
N GLY A 85 -12.56 -8.55 -16.22
CA GLY A 85 -12.73 -9.48 -15.13
C GLY A 85 -12.13 -8.93 -13.82
N TYR A 86 -12.26 -9.69 -12.74
CA TYR A 86 -11.49 -9.43 -11.51
C TYR A 86 -10.02 -9.81 -11.70
N THR A 87 -9.12 -9.12 -11.01
CA THR A 87 -7.71 -9.52 -10.91
C THR A 87 -7.49 -10.67 -9.93
N VAL A 88 -6.33 -11.32 -10.00
CA VAL A 88 -5.88 -12.34 -9.05
C VAL A 88 -6.06 -11.90 -7.59
N TRP A 89 -5.60 -10.70 -7.20
CA TRP A 89 -5.77 -10.25 -5.81
C TRP A 89 -7.20 -9.81 -5.48
N GLN A 90 -7.96 -9.26 -6.43
CA GLN A 90 -9.39 -8.96 -6.23
C GLN A 90 -10.24 -10.23 -6.04
N SER A 91 -9.71 -11.42 -6.34
CA SER A 91 -10.36 -12.70 -6.05
C SER A 91 -10.01 -13.29 -4.67
N TYR A 92 -8.96 -12.80 -4.00
CA TYR A 92 -8.56 -13.26 -2.67
C TYR A 92 -9.66 -13.01 -1.64
N LYS A 93 -9.81 -13.91 -0.67
CA LYS A 93 -10.77 -13.71 0.42
C LYS A 93 -10.41 -12.49 1.26
N ASN A 94 -11.41 -11.66 1.57
CA ASN A 94 -11.25 -10.51 2.43
C ASN A 94 -11.36 -10.87 3.92
N VAL A 95 -11.08 -9.93 4.82
CA VAL A 95 -11.15 -10.17 6.27
C VAL A 95 -12.51 -10.67 6.77
N SER A 96 -13.64 -10.22 6.21
CA SER A 96 -14.97 -10.75 6.59
C SER A 96 -15.26 -12.15 6.02
N GLU A 97 -14.64 -12.53 4.89
CA GLU A 97 -14.66 -13.91 4.37
C GLU A 97 -13.71 -14.88 5.10
N ILE A 98 -12.74 -14.36 5.87
CA ILE A 98 -11.73 -15.15 6.61
C ILE A 98 -12.07 -15.25 8.10
N PHE A 99 -12.67 -14.20 8.68
CA PHE A 99 -13.07 -14.11 10.09
C PHE A 99 -14.59 -13.87 10.18
N PRO A 100 -15.42 -14.92 10.07
CA PRO A 100 -16.88 -14.79 10.20
C PRO A 100 -17.31 -14.12 11.52
N ALA A 101 -18.37 -13.33 11.47
CA ALA A 101 -18.84 -12.53 12.61
C ALA A 101 -19.26 -13.36 13.84
N ASP A 102 -19.58 -14.64 13.65
CA ASP A 102 -19.94 -15.63 14.67
C ASP A 102 -18.77 -16.53 15.10
N GLY A 103 -17.55 -16.29 14.59
CA GLY A 103 -16.35 -17.10 14.84
C GLY A 103 -16.37 -18.51 14.23
N SER A 104 -17.29 -18.79 13.31
CA SER A 104 -17.43 -20.08 12.62
C SER A 104 -16.32 -20.33 11.59
N ASN A 105 -16.30 -21.53 11.00
CA ASN A 105 -15.34 -21.90 9.97
C ASN A 105 -15.69 -21.21 8.62
N PRO A 106 -14.78 -20.47 7.98
CA PRO A 106 -15.04 -19.72 6.74
C PRO A 106 -15.24 -20.59 5.48
N GLY A 107 -15.22 -21.93 5.61
CA GLY A 107 -15.52 -22.88 4.53
C GLY A 107 -14.35 -23.14 3.57
N PRO A 108 -14.63 -23.59 2.33
CA PRO A 108 -13.58 -23.78 1.32
C PRO A 108 -12.99 -22.45 0.83
N TRP A 109 -11.80 -22.49 0.22
CA TRP A 109 -11.18 -21.31 -0.39
C TRP A 109 -11.98 -20.82 -1.61
N ASN A 110 -12.23 -21.70 -2.59
CA ASN A 110 -12.99 -21.39 -3.81
C ASN A 110 -14.51 -21.34 -3.56
N THR A 111 -14.97 -20.34 -2.81
CA THR A 111 -16.37 -19.88 -2.81
C THR A 111 -16.59 -18.86 -3.95
N PRO A 112 -17.83 -18.70 -4.46
CA PRO A 112 -18.17 -17.59 -5.36
C PRO A 112 -17.75 -16.24 -4.78
N LEU A 113 -17.46 -15.27 -5.64
CA LEU A 113 -17.12 -13.90 -5.21
C LEU A 113 -18.38 -13.20 -4.71
N THR A 114 -18.46 -12.96 -3.40
CA THR A 114 -19.48 -12.13 -2.77
C THR A 114 -19.16 -10.65 -2.95
N GLY A 115 -20.18 -9.80 -2.92
CA GLY A 115 -19.96 -8.35 -2.82
C GLY A 115 -19.15 -8.02 -1.57
N ARG A 116 -18.10 -7.21 -1.71
CA ARG A 116 -17.33 -6.68 -0.58
C ARG A 116 -18.11 -5.53 0.04
N ASN A 117 -18.14 -5.45 1.37
CA ASN A 117 -18.35 -4.17 2.06
C ASN A 117 -16.97 -3.63 2.42
N LEU A 118 -16.66 -2.40 2.00
CA LEU A 118 -15.42 -1.72 2.34
C LEU A 118 -15.71 -0.65 3.38
N GLY A 119 -15.07 -0.77 4.53
CA GLY A 119 -15.10 0.27 5.55
C GLY A 119 -14.22 1.46 5.22
N MET A 120 -14.51 2.62 5.80
CA MET A 120 -13.41 3.40 6.37
C MET A 120 -12.77 2.56 7.47
N ILE A 121 -11.46 2.65 7.65
CA ILE A 121 -10.79 1.72 8.56
C ILE A 121 -9.79 2.50 9.46
N ASN A 122 -9.54 2.13 10.75
CA ASN A 122 -8.59 2.81 11.68
C ASN A 122 -7.73 1.94 12.68
N ILE A 123 -6.40 1.82 12.52
CA ILE A 123 -5.49 1.00 13.38
C ILE A 123 -5.07 1.73 14.67
N SER A 124 -5.05 3.06 14.67
CA SER A 124 -4.50 3.93 15.73
C SER A 124 -5.11 3.73 17.13
N ALA A 125 -6.18 2.95 17.21
CA ALA A 125 -7.20 3.03 18.25
C ALA A 125 -7.04 2.05 19.43
N LEU A 126 -6.05 1.14 19.43
CA LEU A 126 -6.23 -0.13 20.12
C LEU A 126 -5.21 -0.49 21.21
N LYS A 127 -5.73 -0.57 22.44
CA LYS A 127 -5.23 -1.48 23.47
C LYS A 127 -5.40 -2.93 22.99
N ASN A 128 -4.57 -3.84 23.50
CA ASN A 128 -4.48 -5.24 23.03
C ASN A 128 -5.80 -6.06 23.09
N THR A 129 -6.79 -5.57 23.83
CA THR A 129 -8.08 -6.19 24.14
C THR A 129 -9.19 -5.99 23.10
N GLY A 130 -9.01 -5.12 22.09
CA GLY A 130 -10.03 -4.87 21.06
C GLY A 130 -10.01 -5.91 19.93
N VAL A 131 -11.21 -6.31 19.48
CA VAL A 131 -11.41 -6.98 18.18
C VAL A 131 -11.59 -5.90 17.10
N LEU A 132 -11.01 -6.08 15.92
CA LEU A 132 -11.33 -5.23 14.76
C LEU A 132 -12.68 -5.62 14.19
N GLN A 133 -13.43 -4.63 13.77
CA GLN A 133 -14.44 -4.80 12.74
C GLN A 133 -13.77 -4.59 11.38
N ALA A 134 -14.55 -4.70 10.29
CA ALA A 134 -14.14 -4.24 8.97
C ALA A 134 -13.78 -2.74 8.91
N VAL A 135 -13.87 -2.00 10.04
CA VAL A 135 -13.67 -0.56 10.18
C VAL A 135 -12.45 -0.09 11.07
N ASP A 136 -11.42 -0.94 11.35
CA ASP A 136 -10.23 -0.59 12.21
C ASP A 136 -8.69 -0.96 11.83
N GLN A 137 -7.76 -0.57 10.91
CA GLN A 137 -7.47 0.08 9.58
C GLN A 137 -6.37 1.21 9.46
N ALA A 138 -6.69 2.40 8.97
CA ALA A 138 -5.76 3.50 8.63
C ALA A 138 -5.07 4.12 9.87
N VAL A 139 -3.96 4.84 9.69
CA VAL A 139 -3.24 5.45 10.82
C VAL A 139 -3.46 6.96 10.87
N GLY A 140 -4.07 7.42 11.95
CA GLY A 140 -4.17 8.82 12.35
C GLY A 140 -5.56 9.45 12.21
N GLY A 141 -6.47 8.93 11.38
CA GLY A 141 -7.82 9.51 11.21
C GLY A 141 -8.55 8.96 10.00
N TRP A 142 -9.69 9.57 9.64
CA TRP A 142 -10.29 9.39 8.31
C TRP A 142 -9.49 10.13 7.23
N LEU A 143 -9.77 9.83 5.95
CA LEU A 143 -9.15 10.50 4.81
C LEU A 143 -10.22 10.87 3.77
N ILE A 144 -10.52 12.16 3.64
CA ILE A 144 -11.48 12.70 2.67
C ILE A 144 -10.74 13.22 1.43
N ASP A 145 -11.22 12.86 0.24
CA ASP A 145 -10.67 13.30 -1.04
C ASP A 145 -11.04 14.76 -1.38
N GLN A 146 -10.40 15.34 -2.40
CA GLN A 146 -10.65 16.71 -2.86
C GLN A 146 -12.04 16.92 -3.51
N ARG A 147 -12.93 15.92 -3.44
CA ARG A 147 -14.35 15.99 -3.83
C ARG A 147 -15.29 15.76 -2.65
N GLY A 148 -14.78 15.69 -1.42
CA GLY A 148 -15.57 15.50 -0.20
C GLY A 148 -15.97 14.05 0.09
N ASN A 149 -15.38 13.07 -0.60
CA ASN A 149 -15.71 11.65 -0.42
C ASN A 149 -14.72 10.98 0.53
N PRO A 150 -15.16 10.11 1.45
CA PRO A 150 -14.24 9.31 2.26
C PRO A 150 -13.48 8.28 1.43
N THR A 151 -12.26 7.99 1.88
CA THR A 151 -11.42 6.90 1.38
C THR A 151 -11.73 5.63 2.15
N TYR A 152 -12.15 4.61 1.43
CA TYR A 152 -12.40 3.27 1.93
C TYR A 152 -11.14 2.42 1.78
N TYR A 153 -11.08 1.29 2.47
CA TYR A 153 -9.95 0.36 2.38
C TYR A 153 -10.47 -1.08 2.34
N ASP A 154 -9.59 -2.04 2.11
CA ASP A 154 -9.88 -3.47 2.31
C ASP A 154 -8.59 -4.24 2.62
N ILE A 155 -8.70 -5.34 3.38
CA ILE A 155 -7.62 -6.32 3.58
C ILE A 155 -8.08 -7.68 3.04
N SER A 156 -7.26 -8.27 2.19
CA SER A 156 -7.43 -9.63 1.66
C SER A 156 -6.14 -10.43 1.74
N ALA A 157 -6.23 -11.76 1.73
CA ALA A 157 -5.05 -12.62 1.75
C ALA A 157 -5.20 -13.86 0.88
N ASN A 158 -4.07 -14.38 0.38
CA ASN A 158 -4.06 -15.49 -0.57
C ASN A 158 -4.39 -16.86 0.07
N GLU A 159 -4.54 -17.89 -0.77
CA GLU A 159 -4.88 -19.26 -0.33
C GLU A 159 -3.88 -19.82 0.70
N VAL A 160 -2.60 -19.45 0.60
CA VAL A 160 -1.57 -19.88 1.55
C VAL A 160 -1.84 -19.32 2.95
N SER A 161 -2.17 -18.02 3.04
CA SER A 161 -2.58 -17.37 4.30
C SER A 161 -3.88 -17.99 4.82
N TYR A 162 -4.86 -18.17 3.95
CA TYR A 162 -6.16 -18.75 4.28
C TYR A 162 -6.04 -20.17 4.86
N THR A 163 -5.34 -21.06 4.17
CA THR A 163 -5.13 -22.45 4.58
C THR A 163 -4.40 -22.53 5.91
N TYR A 164 -3.42 -21.65 6.18
CA TYR A 164 -2.79 -21.56 7.49
C TYR A 164 -3.77 -21.15 8.60
N ILE A 165 -4.58 -20.11 8.36
CA ILE A 165 -5.58 -19.61 9.34
C ILE A 165 -6.63 -20.70 9.64
N VAL A 166 -7.14 -21.38 8.61
CA VAL A 166 -8.17 -22.41 8.75
C VAL A 166 -7.62 -23.68 9.41
N ALA A 167 -6.45 -24.19 8.99
CA ALA A 167 -5.86 -25.40 9.55
C ALA A 167 -5.54 -25.28 11.06
N ASN A 168 -5.24 -24.07 11.54
CA ASN A 168 -4.99 -23.80 12.97
C ASN A 168 -6.26 -23.33 13.72
N ASN A 169 -7.42 -23.24 13.08
CA ASN A 169 -8.65 -22.65 13.62
C ASN A 169 -8.49 -21.19 14.11
N PHE A 170 -7.50 -20.45 13.56
CA PHE A 170 -7.16 -19.10 13.99
C PHE A 170 -8.15 -18.01 13.53
N TYR A 171 -9.18 -18.38 12.77
CA TYR A 171 -10.33 -17.53 12.51
C TYR A 171 -11.17 -17.25 13.79
N ASN A 172 -11.04 -18.09 14.82
CA ASN A 172 -11.80 -18.02 16.07
C ASN A 172 -10.96 -17.39 17.20
N ALA A 173 -11.44 -16.30 17.80
CA ALA A 173 -10.76 -15.60 18.90
C ALA A 173 -10.47 -16.52 20.09
N ASN A 174 -11.37 -17.46 20.40
CA ASN A 174 -11.24 -18.40 21.51
C ASN A 174 -10.05 -19.37 21.33
N VAL A 175 -9.50 -19.49 20.12
CA VAL A 175 -8.30 -20.27 19.79
C VAL A 175 -7.09 -19.34 19.67
N VAL A 176 -7.15 -18.33 18.79
CA VAL A 176 -5.95 -17.53 18.44
C VAL A 176 -5.49 -16.60 19.57
N SER A 177 -6.37 -16.21 20.50
CA SER A 177 -5.99 -15.50 21.72
C SER A 177 -5.03 -16.29 22.64
N LYS A 178 -4.99 -17.62 22.49
CA LYS A 178 -4.14 -18.55 23.27
C LYS A 178 -2.91 -19.02 22.48
N ALA A 179 -2.79 -18.65 21.20
CA ALA A 179 -1.66 -19.03 20.37
C ALA A 179 -0.40 -18.26 20.79
N SER A 180 0.66 -18.99 21.12
CA SER A 180 1.96 -18.44 21.56
C SER A 180 3.07 -18.51 20.51
N ASN A 181 2.84 -19.24 19.42
CA ASN A 181 3.78 -19.42 18.31
C ASN A 181 3.03 -19.37 16.97
N ILE A 182 2.57 -18.18 16.58
CA ILE A 182 2.09 -17.93 15.22
C ILE A 182 3.32 -17.75 14.32
N SER A 183 3.36 -18.49 13.22
CA SER A 183 4.38 -18.40 12.18
C SER A 183 3.81 -18.95 10.88
N PHE A 184 3.48 -18.05 9.96
CA PHE A 184 3.01 -18.38 8.63
C PHE A 184 4.09 -19.08 7.80
N PRO A 185 3.70 -19.92 6.82
CA PRO A 185 4.63 -20.48 5.83
C PRO A 185 5.10 -19.42 4.82
N ASN A 186 6.13 -19.75 4.06
CA ASN A 186 6.52 -18.98 2.88
C ASN A 186 5.43 -19.08 1.78
N GLY A 187 5.31 -18.05 0.94
CA GLY A 187 4.28 -17.95 -0.10
C GLY A 187 3.01 -17.26 0.37
N VAL A 188 2.93 -16.85 1.64
CA VAL A 188 1.89 -15.97 2.16
C VAL A 188 1.94 -14.61 1.49
N ILE A 189 0.76 -14.12 1.11
CA ILE A 189 0.53 -12.75 0.65
C ILE A 189 -0.66 -12.17 1.41
N GLU A 190 -0.46 -10.98 1.97
CA GLU A 190 -1.51 -10.10 2.46
C GLU A 190 -1.53 -8.85 1.57
N VAL A 191 -2.74 -8.37 1.27
CA VAL A 191 -2.97 -7.17 0.47
C VAL A 191 -3.84 -6.21 1.28
N LYS A 192 -3.31 -5.02 1.59
CA LYS A 192 -4.10 -3.89 2.08
C LYS A 192 -4.29 -2.93 0.91
N SER A 193 -5.50 -2.46 0.69
CA SER A 193 -5.88 -1.59 -0.43
C SER A 193 -6.63 -0.36 0.06
N SER A 194 -6.54 0.75 -0.67
CA SER A 194 -7.26 2.00 -0.42
C SER A 194 -7.97 2.46 -1.69
N TRP A 195 -9.18 2.99 -1.53
CA TRP A 195 -10.17 3.17 -2.59
C TRP A 195 -10.92 4.49 -2.40
N ARG A 196 -11.10 5.27 -3.47
CA ARG A 196 -11.99 6.44 -3.48
C ARG A 196 -13.21 6.20 -4.36
N ILE A 197 -14.31 6.88 -4.05
CA ILE A 197 -15.50 6.92 -4.91
C ILE A 197 -15.14 7.64 -6.21
N LEU A 198 -15.47 7.03 -7.35
CA LEU A 198 -15.35 7.65 -8.66
C LEU A 198 -16.71 8.23 -9.07
N THR A 199 -16.75 9.52 -9.35
CA THR A 199 -17.96 10.21 -9.81
C THR A 199 -17.95 10.40 -11.34
N PRO A 200 -19.05 10.84 -11.97
CA PRO A 200 -19.08 11.12 -13.41
C PRO A 200 -18.07 12.17 -13.93
N ALA A 201 -17.40 12.89 -13.02
CA ALA A 201 -16.32 13.83 -13.36
C ALA A 201 -14.91 13.24 -13.15
N ASP A 202 -14.76 11.98 -12.74
CA ASP A 202 -13.48 11.25 -12.69
C ASP A 202 -13.25 10.46 -13.98
N ASN A 203 -12.01 10.41 -14.49
CA ASN A 203 -11.68 9.52 -15.61
C ASN A 203 -11.39 8.10 -15.10
N ALA A 204 -12.45 7.28 -14.98
CA ALA A 204 -12.37 5.92 -14.48
C ALA A 204 -11.38 5.01 -15.22
N SER A 205 -11.05 5.27 -16.49
CA SER A 205 -10.06 4.46 -17.24
C SER A 205 -8.62 4.58 -16.71
N ARG A 206 -8.37 5.50 -15.76
CA ARG A 206 -7.09 5.69 -15.06
C ARG A 206 -6.95 4.88 -13.77
N TYR A 207 -7.95 4.08 -13.42
CA TYR A 207 -8.02 3.33 -12.16
C TYR A 207 -8.25 1.84 -12.41
N LEU A 208 -7.71 0.99 -11.54
CA LEU A 208 -8.31 -0.32 -11.29
C LEU A 208 -9.60 -0.09 -10.51
N THR A 209 -10.71 -0.65 -10.98
CA THR A 209 -12.04 -0.36 -10.42
C THR A 209 -12.74 -1.58 -9.86
N VAL A 210 -13.74 -1.32 -9.00
CA VAL A 210 -14.63 -2.33 -8.45
C VAL A 210 -16.01 -1.71 -8.18
N HIS A 211 -17.07 -2.50 -8.32
CA HIS A 211 -18.38 -2.20 -7.74
C HIS A 211 -18.49 -2.94 -6.40
N SER A 212 -18.82 -2.24 -5.33
CA SER A 212 -18.92 -2.82 -3.98
C SER A 212 -19.81 -1.98 -3.08
N GLN A 213 -20.16 -2.54 -1.93
CA GLN A 213 -20.82 -1.78 -0.87
C GLN A 213 -19.78 -1.04 -0.04
N VAL A 214 -20.21 0.09 0.50
CA VAL A 214 -19.43 0.94 1.40
C VAL A 214 -20.29 1.38 2.57
N ASP A 215 -19.70 1.44 3.77
CA ASP A 215 -20.37 1.93 4.97
C ASP A 215 -20.70 3.43 4.85
N LEU A 216 -21.87 3.83 5.34
CA LEU A 216 -22.28 5.24 5.41
C LEU A 216 -22.01 5.84 6.79
N PHE A 217 -21.57 7.09 6.81
CA PHE A 217 -21.14 7.83 8.00
C PHE A 217 -21.89 9.16 8.13
N ASP A 218 -22.01 9.69 9.35
CA ASP A 218 -22.52 11.03 9.61
C ASP A 218 -21.42 12.12 9.48
N ASP A 219 -21.80 13.39 9.64
CA ASP A 219 -20.89 14.56 9.54
C ASP A 219 -19.76 14.55 10.57
N GLN A 220 -19.85 13.73 11.61
CA GLN A 220 -18.83 13.52 12.64
C GLN A 220 -17.93 12.30 12.37
N GLY A 221 -18.15 11.60 11.25
CA GLY A 221 -17.37 10.43 10.85
C GLY A 221 -17.73 9.16 11.60
N LYS A 222 -18.91 9.10 12.22
CA LYS A 222 -19.40 7.92 12.94
C LYS A 222 -20.20 7.01 11.98
N PRO A 223 -20.00 5.67 12.01
CA PRO A 223 -20.81 4.75 11.21
C PRO A 223 -22.30 4.85 11.56
N THR A 224 -23.14 4.96 10.52
CA THR A 224 -24.61 4.96 10.64
C THR A 224 -25.20 3.56 10.78
N GLY A 225 -24.46 2.52 10.38
CA GLY A 225 -24.95 1.14 10.24
C GLY A 225 -25.69 0.87 8.93
N ALA A 226 -25.82 1.86 8.04
CA ALA A 226 -26.29 1.67 6.67
C ALA A 226 -25.10 1.54 5.70
N VAL A 227 -25.34 0.92 4.55
CA VAL A 227 -24.39 0.79 3.44
C VAL A 227 -24.99 1.36 2.15
N ALA A 228 -24.14 1.72 1.18
CA ALA A 228 -24.54 2.09 -0.17
C ALA A 228 -23.67 1.38 -1.21
N ASP A 229 -24.21 1.13 -2.41
CA ASP A 229 -23.42 0.66 -3.54
C ASP A 229 -22.58 1.82 -4.13
N ALA A 230 -21.29 1.58 -4.34
CA ALA A 230 -20.35 2.55 -4.89
C ALA A 230 -19.54 1.97 -6.06
N TYR A 231 -19.13 2.85 -6.97
CA TYR A 231 -18.10 2.56 -7.97
C TYR A 231 -16.78 3.16 -7.48
N LEU A 232 -15.80 2.29 -7.24
CA LEU A 232 -14.57 2.63 -6.55
C LEU A 232 -13.36 2.53 -7.47
N GLY A 233 -12.39 3.42 -7.27
CA GLY A 233 -11.07 3.40 -7.92
C GLY A 233 -9.96 3.21 -6.91
N LEU A 234 -9.05 2.26 -7.17
CA LEU A 234 -7.91 1.96 -6.30
C LEU A 234 -6.94 3.13 -6.31
N VAL A 235 -6.64 3.70 -5.15
CA VAL A 235 -5.70 4.81 -4.96
C VAL A 235 -4.37 4.37 -4.34
N GLY A 236 -4.35 3.29 -3.57
CA GLY A 236 -3.14 2.74 -2.97
C GLY A 236 -3.23 1.25 -2.69
N LEU A 237 -2.06 0.59 -2.67
CA LEU A 237 -1.96 -0.86 -2.51
C LEU A 237 -0.67 -1.23 -1.78
N HIS A 238 -0.78 -1.94 -0.66
CA HIS A 238 0.33 -2.66 -0.04
C HIS A 238 0.24 -4.13 -0.41
N ILE A 239 1.28 -4.64 -1.05
CA ILE A 239 1.51 -6.07 -1.25
C ILE A 239 2.55 -6.49 -0.21
N ILE A 240 2.15 -7.31 0.76
CA ILE A 240 2.99 -7.78 1.85
C ILE A 240 3.19 -9.28 1.68
N THR A 241 4.41 -9.78 1.70
CA THR A 241 4.67 -11.21 1.43
C THR A 241 5.76 -11.81 2.31
N LYS A 242 5.52 -13.05 2.76
CA LYS A 242 6.52 -13.88 3.46
C LYS A 242 7.19 -14.83 2.48
N VAL A 243 8.50 -14.71 2.32
CA VAL A 243 9.29 -15.48 1.35
C VAL A 243 10.55 -16.06 1.99
N GLN A 244 11.07 -17.14 1.40
CA GLN A 244 12.20 -17.87 1.96
C GLN A 244 13.44 -16.97 2.13
N GLY A 245 14.01 -16.96 3.33
CA GLY A 245 15.13 -16.08 3.71
C GLY A 245 14.69 -14.73 4.30
N TYR A 246 13.40 -14.42 4.32
CA TYR A 246 12.81 -13.18 4.84
C TYR A 246 11.81 -13.47 5.97
N PRO A 247 12.28 -13.87 7.17
CA PRO A 247 11.40 -14.14 8.31
C PRO A 247 10.68 -12.87 8.79
N GLN A 248 11.21 -11.67 8.50
CA GLN A 248 10.51 -10.40 8.74
C GLN A 248 9.66 -9.93 7.55
N TRP A 249 9.40 -10.75 6.52
CA TRP A 249 8.58 -10.42 5.34
C TRP A 249 9.15 -9.28 4.45
N ILE A 250 8.44 -8.94 3.37
CA ILE A 250 8.73 -7.84 2.42
C ILE A 250 7.44 -7.04 2.16
N TRP A 251 7.52 -5.71 2.10
CA TRP A 251 6.43 -4.79 1.76
C TRP A 251 6.72 -4.07 0.44
N SER A 252 5.73 -4.06 -0.45
CA SER A 252 5.72 -3.30 -1.69
C SER A 252 4.57 -2.31 -1.62
N THR A 253 4.84 -1.00 -1.69
CA THR A 253 3.79 0.03 -1.57
C THR A 253 3.60 0.83 -2.86
N PHE A 254 2.40 0.73 -3.44
CA PHE A 254 2.01 1.33 -4.71
C PHE A 254 0.94 2.39 -4.52
N GLU A 255 0.96 3.41 -5.37
CA GLU A 255 -0.02 4.49 -5.44
C GLU A 255 -0.51 4.72 -6.86
N GLN A 256 -1.73 5.23 -7.00
CA GLN A 256 -2.23 5.80 -8.26
C GLN A 256 -1.60 7.19 -8.47
N VAL A 257 -1.16 7.50 -9.70
CA VAL A 257 -0.31 8.68 -9.99
C VAL A 257 -1.00 10.04 -9.81
N ASP A 258 -2.33 10.05 -9.75
CA ASP A 258 -3.17 11.23 -9.53
C ASP A 258 -3.56 11.39 -8.04
N ASN A 259 -2.92 10.70 -7.09
CA ASN A 259 -3.13 10.94 -5.65
C ASN A 259 -2.66 12.34 -5.23
N VAL A 260 -1.36 12.58 -5.44
CA VAL A 260 -0.60 13.78 -5.08
C VAL A 260 0.48 14.03 -6.13
N PRO A 261 0.97 15.26 -6.33
CA PRO A 261 2.00 15.55 -7.31
C PRO A 261 3.34 14.85 -6.98
N PRO A 262 4.19 14.60 -8.01
CA PRO A 262 5.57 14.20 -7.78
C PRO A 262 6.35 15.34 -7.13
N LYS A 263 7.45 14.98 -6.46
CA LYS A 263 8.41 15.96 -5.92
C LYS A 263 9.47 16.29 -6.95
N LYS A 264 9.97 17.53 -6.92
CA LYS A 264 11.11 17.99 -7.73
C LYS A 264 12.08 18.75 -6.84
N GLU A 265 13.38 18.53 -7.03
CA GLU A 265 14.40 19.32 -6.36
C GLU A 265 14.52 20.71 -7.03
N SER A 266 14.52 21.75 -6.20
CA SER A 266 14.72 23.14 -6.58
C SER A 266 15.44 23.87 -5.45
N GLY A 267 16.63 24.43 -5.72
CA GLY A 267 17.41 25.16 -4.71
C GLY A 267 17.83 24.33 -3.49
N GLY A 268 17.97 23.01 -3.62
CA GLY A 268 18.26 22.10 -2.50
C GLY A 268 17.04 21.74 -1.63
N GLN A 269 15.83 22.02 -2.11
CA GLN A 269 14.57 21.65 -1.44
C GLN A 269 13.65 20.85 -2.36
N TRP A 270 12.89 19.92 -1.80
CA TRP A 270 11.92 19.10 -2.53
C TRP A 270 10.52 19.75 -2.53
N ILE A 271 10.19 20.42 -3.63
CA ILE A 271 8.91 21.08 -3.85
C ILE A 271 7.92 20.16 -4.59
N ASP A 272 6.62 20.41 -4.40
CA ASP A 272 5.57 19.73 -5.16
C ASP A 272 5.53 20.25 -6.60
N ASN A 273 5.48 19.35 -7.57
CA ASN A 273 5.55 19.65 -9.00
C ASN A 273 4.29 19.12 -9.73
N PRO A 274 3.11 19.75 -9.54
CA PRO A 274 1.85 19.30 -10.14
C PRO A 274 1.85 19.43 -11.67
N ALA A 275 1.34 18.39 -12.33
CA ALA A 275 1.17 18.39 -13.78
C ALA A 275 -0.06 19.24 -14.19
N PRO A 276 0.06 20.12 -15.21
CA PRO A 276 -1.07 20.93 -15.67
C PRO A 276 -2.28 20.10 -16.08
N GLY A 277 -3.47 20.49 -15.61
CA GLY A 277 -4.74 19.82 -15.93
C GLY A 277 -5.02 18.53 -15.17
N ILE A 278 -4.14 18.08 -14.26
CA ILE A 278 -4.40 16.93 -13.39
C ILE A 278 -5.12 17.38 -12.12
N ASN A 279 -6.36 16.91 -11.95
CA ASN A 279 -7.13 17.06 -10.72
C ASN A 279 -6.71 15.98 -9.74
N TYR A 280 -5.72 16.28 -8.89
CA TYR A 280 -5.21 15.34 -7.90
C TYR A 280 -6.27 15.00 -6.84
N SER A 281 -6.33 13.73 -6.44
CA SER A 281 -7.36 13.17 -5.55
C SER A 281 -7.24 13.68 -4.11
N TYR A 282 -6.02 13.98 -3.63
CA TYR A 282 -5.77 14.41 -2.25
C TYR A 282 -4.97 15.71 -2.11
N PHE A 283 -4.35 16.23 -3.18
CA PHE A 283 -3.55 17.44 -3.12
C PHE A 283 -4.35 18.71 -3.45
N ASN A 284 -4.19 19.74 -2.62
CA ASN A 284 -4.73 21.09 -2.86
C ASN A 284 -3.56 22.10 -2.95
N PRO A 285 -3.35 22.80 -4.08
CA PRO A 285 -2.26 23.76 -4.25
C PRO A 285 -2.41 25.04 -3.41
N HIS A 286 -3.57 25.27 -2.81
CA HIS A 286 -3.87 26.42 -1.93
C HIS A 286 -3.99 26.01 -0.45
N ALA A 287 -3.55 24.81 -0.08
CA ALA A 287 -3.54 24.38 1.32
C ALA A 287 -2.42 25.06 2.10
N GLU A 288 -2.76 25.62 3.27
CA GLU A 288 -1.77 26.18 4.19
C GLU A 288 -0.75 25.11 4.61
N PRO A 289 0.58 25.38 4.63
CA PRO A 289 1.59 24.37 4.92
C PRO A 289 1.39 23.64 6.27
N ALA A 290 0.82 24.33 7.27
CA ALA A 290 0.49 23.76 8.57
C ALA A 290 -0.72 22.80 8.56
N SER A 291 -1.51 22.76 7.49
CA SER A 291 -2.63 21.82 7.29
C SER A 291 -2.23 20.54 6.54
N LEU A 292 -1.10 20.57 5.83
CA LEU A 292 -0.64 19.44 5.02
C LEU A 292 -0.33 18.22 5.89
N ASN A 293 -0.85 17.06 5.47
CA ASN A 293 -0.64 15.77 6.14
C ASN A 293 -1.02 15.78 7.63
N GLN A 294 -1.96 16.65 8.04
CA GLN A 294 -2.49 16.66 9.41
C GLN A 294 -3.75 15.82 9.53
N SER A 295 -3.85 15.04 10.60
CA SER A 295 -5.10 14.32 10.91
C SER A 295 -6.23 15.32 11.18
N PRO A 296 -7.44 15.09 10.63
CA PRO A 296 -8.62 15.92 10.89
C PRO A 296 -9.17 15.78 12.31
N CYS A 297 -8.75 14.77 13.09
CA CYS A 297 -9.30 14.50 14.40
C CYS A 297 -8.25 14.42 15.51
N ASP A 298 -8.71 14.59 16.75
CA ASP A 298 -7.96 14.27 17.96
C ASP A 298 -8.43 12.93 18.53
N TRP A 299 -7.48 12.13 18.98
CA TRP A 299 -7.71 10.77 19.44
C TRP A 299 -8.02 10.71 20.93
N GLN A 300 -9.25 10.34 21.26
CA GLN A 300 -9.75 10.36 22.64
C GLN A 300 -10.24 8.97 23.05
N THR A 301 -10.00 8.56 24.30
CA THR A 301 -10.61 7.33 24.84
C THR A 301 -12.04 7.61 25.28
N GLN A 302 -13.02 6.90 24.72
CA GLN A 302 -14.43 6.93 25.09
C GLN A 302 -14.92 5.48 25.20
N ASP A 303 -15.54 5.11 26.33
CA ASP A 303 -16.02 3.74 26.62
C ASP A 303 -14.99 2.62 26.35
N ASN A 304 -13.73 2.87 26.75
CA ASN A 304 -12.54 2.03 26.50
C ASN A 304 -12.16 1.81 25.02
N LYS A 305 -12.91 2.36 24.06
CA LYS A 305 -12.52 2.49 22.65
C LYS A 305 -11.76 3.81 22.46
N MET A 306 -10.99 3.91 21.39
CA MET A 306 -10.49 5.21 20.94
C MET A 306 -11.39 5.73 19.83
N VAL A 307 -11.72 7.02 19.88
CA VAL A 307 -12.61 7.70 18.94
C VAL A 307 -11.86 8.86 18.30
N CYS A 308 -12.03 8.99 16.99
CA CYS A 308 -11.54 10.09 16.16
C CYS A 308 -12.53 11.26 16.30
N VAL A 309 -12.25 12.20 17.20
CA VAL A 309 -13.12 13.37 17.44
C VAL A 309 -12.69 14.52 16.52
N PRO A 310 -13.55 15.02 15.60
CA PRO A 310 -13.16 16.06 14.64
C PRO A 310 -12.63 17.31 15.33
N LYS A 311 -11.55 17.87 14.78
CA LYS A 311 -11.00 19.16 15.22
C LYS A 311 -11.94 20.30 14.85
N ALA A 312 -11.91 21.37 15.63
CA ALA A 312 -12.69 22.57 15.35
C ALA A 312 -12.41 23.09 13.93
N GLY A 313 -13.47 23.26 13.13
CA GLY A 313 -13.35 23.63 11.71
C GLY A 313 -13.20 22.46 10.73
N THR A 314 -13.29 21.21 11.18
CA THR A 314 -13.31 20.01 10.31
C THR A 314 -14.61 19.22 10.45
N THR A 315 -15.01 18.55 9.38
CA THR A 315 -16.14 17.61 9.30
C THR A 315 -15.74 16.37 8.51
N PHE A 316 -16.64 15.38 8.44
CA PHE A 316 -16.47 14.20 7.60
C PHE A 316 -16.51 14.45 6.07
N GLN A 317 -16.71 15.69 5.64
CA GLN A 317 -16.68 16.11 4.23
C GLN A 317 -15.60 17.16 3.95
N THR A 318 -14.79 17.52 4.96
CA THR A 318 -13.68 18.46 4.82
C THR A 318 -12.48 17.74 4.16
N PRO A 319 -12.06 18.10 2.93
CA PRO A 319 -10.95 17.42 2.25
C PRO A 319 -9.66 17.48 3.06
N ASN A 320 -8.92 16.37 3.10
CA ASN A 320 -7.62 16.32 3.76
C ASN A 320 -6.52 16.65 2.74
N PRO A 321 -5.84 17.81 2.83
CA PRO A 321 -4.80 18.16 1.88
C PRO A 321 -3.52 17.39 2.18
N LEU A 322 -3.12 16.54 1.23
CA LEU A 322 -1.91 15.73 1.32
C LEU A 322 -0.84 16.17 0.32
N ASN A 323 0.42 15.97 0.71
CA ASN A 323 1.53 15.85 -0.23
C ASN A 323 2.44 14.68 0.19
N ARG A 324 3.39 14.31 -0.67
CA ARG A 324 4.37 13.28 -0.35
C ARG A 324 5.50 13.86 0.52
N VAL A 325 5.77 13.29 1.69
CA VAL A 325 6.88 13.76 2.55
C VAL A 325 8.24 13.29 2.03
N THR A 326 8.38 12.00 1.70
CA THR A 326 9.63 11.42 1.19
C THR A 326 9.53 11.23 -0.33
N PRO A 327 10.37 11.88 -1.15
CA PRO A 327 10.40 11.66 -2.60
C PRO A 327 10.59 10.18 -2.97
N ILE A 328 10.03 9.77 -4.10
CA ILE A 328 10.31 8.45 -4.68
C ILE A 328 11.78 8.47 -5.15
N ALA A 329 12.54 7.41 -4.88
CA ALA A 329 13.95 7.36 -5.25
C ALA A 329 14.11 7.26 -6.78
N LEU A 330 15.10 7.93 -7.36
CA LEU A 330 15.32 7.96 -8.82
C LEU A 330 15.44 6.55 -9.44
N SER A 331 16.03 5.58 -8.73
CA SER A 331 16.05 4.17 -9.16
C SER A 331 14.64 3.59 -9.30
N THR A 332 13.76 3.89 -8.33
CA THR A 332 12.35 3.47 -8.32
C THR A 332 11.56 4.19 -9.40
N GLU A 333 11.80 5.48 -9.64
CA GLU A 333 11.19 6.26 -10.72
C GLU A 333 11.54 5.73 -12.12
N LEU A 334 12.80 5.30 -12.32
CA LEU A 334 13.24 4.67 -13.58
C LEU A 334 12.53 3.32 -13.82
N ILE A 335 12.39 2.47 -12.79
CA ILE A 335 11.63 1.22 -12.88
C ILE A 335 10.13 1.51 -13.13
N ASN A 336 9.54 2.46 -12.40
CA ASN A 336 8.15 2.91 -12.61
C ASN A 336 7.92 3.31 -14.07
N LYS A 337 8.76 4.19 -14.62
CA LYS A 337 8.71 4.64 -16.01
C LYS A 337 8.83 3.48 -16.99
N GLY A 338 9.69 2.48 -16.71
CA GLY A 338 9.83 1.27 -17.51
C GLY A 338 8.53 0.47 -17.64
N PHE A 339 7.83 0.23 -16.52
CA PHE A 339 6.53 -0.45 -16.55
C PHE A 339 5.42 0.43 -17.13
N GLN A 340 5.35 1.72 -16.77
CA GLN A 340 4.34 2.65 -17.29
C GLN A 340 4.41 2.85 -18.82
N LEU A 341 5.60 2.75 -19.41
CA LEU A 341 5.81 2.79 -20.87
C LEU A 341 5.78 1.41 -21.54
N ASN A 342 5.64 0.31 -20.78
CA ASN A 342 5.65 -1.05 -21.34
C ASN A 342 4.49 -1.23 -22.34
N PRO A 343 4.74 -1.71 -23.58
CA PRO A 343 3.69 -1.88 -24.59
C PRO A 343 2.52 -2.75 -24.13
N GLY A 344 2.78 -3.79 -23.32
CA GLY A 344 1.75 -4.70 -22.82
C GLY A 344 0.83 -4.10 -21.76
N LEU A 345 1.19 -2.96 -21.16
CA LEU A 345 0.34 -2.24 -20.21
C LEU A 345 -0.42 -1.06 -20.84
N GLN A 346 -0.24 -0.77 -22.13
CA GLN A 346 -0.86 0.41 -22.75
C GLN A 346 -2.38 0.34 -22.89
N GLN A 347 -2.97 -0.85 -22.83
CA GLN A 347 -4.44 -1.04 -22.74
C GLN A 347 -4.93 -1.25 -21.29
N SER A 348 -4.06 -1.08 -20.30
CA SER A 348 -4.36 -1.33 -18.89
C SER A 348 -4.32 -0.05 -18.05
N ALA A 349 -5.12 -0.02 -16.98
CA ALA A 349 -5.01 1.03 -15.96
C ALA A 349 -3.69 0.97 -15.17
N LEU A 350 -2.96 -0.17 -15.20
CA LEU A 350 -1.72 -0.37 -14.43
C LEU A 350 -0.61 0.65 -14.75
N LYS A 351 -0.63 1.25 -15.95
CA LYS A 351 0.29 2.35 -16.32
C LYS A 351 0.05 3.68 -15.59
N TYR A 352 -1.02 3.77 -14.81
CA TYR A 352 -1.34 4.91 -13.94
C TYR A 352 -1.06 4.62 -12.46
N TYR A 353 -0.26 3.59 -12.17
CA TYR A 353 0.25 3.28 -10.84
C TYR A 353 1.76 3.44 -10.79
N GLN A 354 2.29 3.67 -9.60
CA GLN A 354 3.71 3.83 -9.31
C GLN A 354 4.07 3.14 -8.00
N LEU A 355 5.19 2.44 -7.97
CA LEU A 355 5.81 1.98 -6.73
C LEU A 355 6.42 3.20 -6.00
N VAL A 356 6.11 3.35 -4.72
CA VAL A 356 6.71 4.38 -3.86
C VAL A 356 8.03 3.86 -3.27
N THR A 357 8.02 2.63 -2.73
CA THR A 357 9.23 1.91 -2.32
C THR A 357 8.98 0.42 -2.06
N THR A 358 10.05 -0.38 -2.03
CA THR A 358 10.07 -1.74 -1.49
C THR A 358 10.86 -1.78 -0.18
N GLN A 359 10.18 -2.08 0.94
CA GLN A 359 10.81 -2.20 2.26
C GLN A 359 11.04 -3.68 2.62
N ARG A 360 12.28 -4.00 3.02
CA ARG A 360 12.73 -5.36 3.38
C ARG A 360 13.79 -5.34 4.51
N PRO A 361 14.02 -6.44 5.23
CA PRO A 361 15.19 -6.60 6.08
C PRO A 361 16.47 -6.69 5.23
N PHE A 362 17.46 -5.84 5.49
CA PHE A 362 18.80 -5.91 4.87
C PHE A 362 19.70 -6.99 5.52
N ASN A 363 19.44 -7.31 6.80
CA ASN A 363 20.14 -8.30 7.60
C ASN A 363 19.13 -9.26 8.30
N PRO A 364 18.30 -10.02 7.55
CA PRO A 364 17.18 -10.82 8.09
C PRO A 364 17.58 -11.84 9.15
N ASN A 365 18.78 -12.40 9.05
CA ASN A 365 19.28 -13.46 9.92
C ASN A 365 20.10 -12.94 11.13
N ASN A 366 20.04 -11.65 11.46
CA ASN A 366 20.80 -11.07 12.57
C ASN A 366 20.02 -11.20 13.91
N PRO A 367 20.44 -12.07 14.85
CA PRO A 367 19.74 -12.22 16.13
C PRO A 367 19.81 -10.96 17.02
N GLY A 368 20.81 -10.09 16.81
CA GLY A 368 20.93 -8.80 17.48
C GLY A 368 20.03 -7.69 16.90
N ASN A 369 19.31 -7.96 15.81
CA ASN A 369 18.32 -7.05 15.24
C ASN A 369 17.11 -7.84 14.72
N PRO A 370 16.11 -8.13 15.57
CA PRO A 370 14.94 -8.94 15.19
C PRO A 370 14.13 -8.37 14.02
N LEU A 371 14.17 -7.06 13.77
CA LEU A 371 13.56 -6.41 12.60
C LEU A 371 14.39 -6.56 11.32
N GLY A 372 15.55 -7.20 11.38
CA GLY A 372 16.42 -7.45 10.24
C GLY A 372 16.96 -6.19 9.56
N GLN A 373 16.96 -5.04 10.23
CA GLN A 373 17.28 -3.71 9.67
C GLN A 373 16.36 -3.32 8.48
N PRO A 374 15.18 -2.74 8.77
CA PRO A 374 14.26 -2.23 7.75
C PRO A 374 14.94 -1.25 6.80
N THR A 375 14.92 -1.56 5.51
CA THR A 375 15.59 -0.78 4.46
C THR A 375 14.66 -0.61 3.25
N PRO A 376 14.43 0.62 2.73
CA PRO A 376 14.76 1.89 3.40
C PRO A 376 14.03 1.99 4.75
N ALA A 377 14.56 2.82 5.66
CA ALA A 377 14.02 2.91 7.01
C ALA A 377 12.56 3.41 7.03
N LEU A 378 12.26 4.38 6.17
CA LEU A 378 10.91 4.92 5.94
C LEU A 378 10.19 4.16 4.83
N SER A 379 8.88 3.94 5.01
CA SER A 379 7.96 3.45 3.99
C SER A 379 6.56 3.98 4.30
N ALA A 380 6.00 4.75 3.36
CA ALA A 380 4.73 5.44 3.55
C ALA A 380 3.98 5.62 2.22
N ASN A 381 2.75 5.12 2.18
CA ASN A 381 1.76 5.46 1.17
C ASN A 381 1.00 6.71 1.62
N VAL A 382 0.81 7.71 0.75
CA VAL A 382 0.07 8.92 1.14
C VAL A 382 -1.38 8.62 1.53
N THR A 383 -1.96 7.50 1.08
CA THR A 383 -3.34 7.15 1.43
C THR A 383 -3.48 6.23 2.63
N MET A 384 -2.42 5.60 3.14
CA MET A 384 -2.51 4.66 4.28
C MET A 384 -1.73 5.13 5.52
N GLU A 385 -0.60 5.81 5.29
CA GLU A 385 0.29 6.41 6.28
C GLU A 385 0.20 7.95 6.25
N SER A 386 -0.93 8.49 5.77
CA SER A 386 -1.18 9.88 5.39
C SER A 386 -0.62 10.91 6.37
N TYR A 387 -0.82 10.64 7.66
CA TYR A 387 -0.53 11.53 8.79
C TYR A 387 0.75 11.16 9.56
N ILE A 388 1.47 10.12 9.11
CA ILE A 388 2.70 9.60 9.74
C ILE A 388 3.84 9.36 8.73
N GLN A 389 3.75 9.90 7.52
CA GLN A 389 4.73 9.64 6.45
C GLN A 389 6.20 9.89 6.86
N ALA A 390 6.44 10.90 7.69
CA ALA A 390 7.78 11.30 8.13
C ALA A 390 8.48 10.30 9.08
N ASN A 391 7.75 9.39 9.71
CA ASN A 391 8.29 8.40 10.65
C ASN A 391 7.76 6.97 10.45
N SER A 392 6.93 6.75 9.42
CA SER A 392 6.36 5.42 9.14
C SER A 392 7.42 4.42 8.65
N SER A 393 7.31 3.21 9.18
CA SER A 393 8.03 2.04 8.71
C SER A 393 7.10 0.84 8.84
N CYS A 394 6.66 0.29 7.70
CA CYS A 394 5.70 -0.81 7.65
C CYS A 394 6.19 -2.01 8.47
N MET A 395 7.46 -2.37 8.33
CA MET A 395 8.14 -3.40 9.13
C MET A 395 8.05 -3.13 10.64
N ALA A 396 8.37 -1.91 11.08
CA ALA A 396 8.36 -1.59 12.51
C ALA A 396 6.93 -1.60 13.08
N CYS A 397 5.96 -1.06 12.34
CA CYS A 397 4.54 -1.09 12.71
C CYS A 397 4.03 -2.54 12.81
N HIS A 398 4.17 -3.34 11.75
CA HIS A 398 3.72 -4.73 11.71
C HIS A 398 4.43 -5.63 12.74
N SER A 399 5.67 -5.32 13.14
CA SER A 399 6.34 -6.03 14.23
C SER A 399 5.60 -5.97 15.57
N MET A 400 4.66 -5.02 15.73
CA MET A 400 3.82 -4.86 16.92
C MET A 400 2.51 -5.65 16.85
N ALA A 401 2.23 -6.35 15.75
CA ALA A 401 1.02 -7.15 15.59
C ALA A 401 0.95 -8.33 16.59
N THR A 402 -0.25 -8.53 17.13
CA THR A 402 -0.64 -9.62 18.04
C THR A 402 -2.09 -10.02 17.71
N PRO A 403 -2.54 -11.26 18.01
CA PRO A 403 -3.96 -11.61 17.94
C PRO A 403 -4.81 -10.80 18.93
N VAL A 404 -6.14 -10.81 18.77
CA VAL A 404 -7.01 -10.20 19.78
C VAL A 404 -6.84 -10.90 21.14
N GLY A 405 -6.65 -10.12 22.21
CA GLY A 405 -6.46 -10.61 23.58
C GLY A 405 -5.13 -11.33 23.87
N SER A 406 -4.32 -11.67 22.86
CA SER A 406 -3.06 -12.40 23.04
C SER A 406 -1.87 -11.45 23.30
N PRO A 407 -0.98 -11.75 24.27
CA PRO A 407 0.28 -11.01 24.46
C PRO A 407 1.35 -11.39 23.43
N TYR A 408 1.14 -12.45 22.64
CA TYR A 408 2.14 -13.02 21.73
C TYR A 408 2.06 -12.41 20.32
N LYS A 409 3.20 -12.41 19.62
CA LYS A 409 3.33 -11.82 18.29
C LYS A 409 2.59 -12.64 17.22
N ALA A 410 2.04 -11.93 16.25
CA ALA A 410 1.27 -12.47 15.14
C ALA A 410 2.07 -12.64 13.83
N ASP A 411 3.39 -12.78 13.91
CA ASP A 411 4.27 -12.92 12.73
C ASP A 411 4.00 -11.83 11.67
N PHE A 412 4.11 -10.56 12.08
CA PHE A 412 3.85 -9.37 11.25
C PHE A 412 2.42 -9.19 10.70
N SER A 413 1.48 -10.11 10.94
CA SER A 413 0.09 -9.99 10.48
C SER A 413 -0.84 -9.37 11.52
N TYR A 414 -1.58 -8.32 11.12
CA TYR A 414 -2.67 -7.77 11.94
C TYR A 414 -4.00 -8.53 11.76
N MET A 415 -4.09 -9.50 10.82
CA MET A 415 -5.35 -10.16 10.47
C MET A 415 -6.01 -10.90 11.66
N PHE A 416 -5.23 -11.45 12.59
CA PHE A 416 -5.78 -12.13 13.77
C PHE A 416 -6.42 -11.21 14.81
N LYS A 417 -6.45 -9.88 14.58
CA LYS A 417 -7.25 -8.96 15.39
C LYS A 417 -8.74 -8.95 14.96
N PHE A 418 -9.09 -9.41 13.75
CA PHE A 418 -10.49 -9.50 13.28
C PHE A 418 -11.25 -10.73 13.80
N ALA A 419 -10.53 -11.74 14.30
CA ALA A 419 -11.12 -12.99 14.78
C ALA A 419 -12.18 -12.74 15.85
N GLN A 420 -13.40 -13.23 15.64
CA GLN A 420 -14.50 -13.17 16.61
C GLN A 420 -14.51 -14.44 17.49
N PRO A 421 -14.97 -14.36 18.75
CA PRO A 421 -15.13 -15.55 19.57
C PRO A 421 -16.28 -16.38 19.01
N ALA A 422 -16.01 -17.66 18.69
CA ALA A 422 -17.09 -18.58 18.35
C ALA A 422 -18.15 -18.58 19.46
N ALA A 423 -19.42 -18.48 19.06
CA ALA A 423 -20.54 -18.59 19.99
C ALA A 423 -20.39 -19.86 20.83
N GLN A 424 -20.46 -19.73 22.16
CA GLN A 424 -20.50 -20.91 23.02
C GLN A 424 -21.79 -21.66 22.69
N GLY A 425 -21.66 -22.84 22.10
CA GLY A 425 -22.80 -23.72 21.89
C GLY A 425 -23.56 -23.89 23.19
N ALA A 426 -24.89 -23.86 23.12
CA ALA A 426 -25.72 -24.21 24.26
C ALA A 426 -25.23 -25.55 24.81
N LYS A 427 -25.00 -25.62 26.12
CA LYS A 427 -24.60 -26.89 26.74
C LYS A 427 -25.71 -27.89 26.46
N ASP A 428 -25.35 -29.04 25.90
CA ASP A 428 -26.23 -30.20 25.87
C ASP A 428 -26.53 -30.60 27.32
N GLU A 429 -27.70 -30.22 27.83
CA GLU A 429 -28.20 -30.73 29.10
C GLU A 429 -28.51 -32.22 28.96
N LYS A 430 -27.89 -33.03 29.82
CA LYS A 430 -28.05 -34.48 29.97
C LYS A 430 -28.08 -34.83 31.46
#